data_AF-A0AAD8MPI6-F1
#
_entry.id   AF-A0AAD8MPI6-F1
#
_cell.length_a   1.000
_cell.length_b   1.000
_cell.length_c   1.000
_cell.angle_alpha   90.00
_cell.angle_beta   90.00
_cell.angle_gamma   90.00
#
_symmetry.space_group_name_H-M   'P 1'
#
loop_
_entity.id
_entity.type
_entity.pdbx_description
1 polymer ?
#
loop_
_entity_poly.entity_id
_entity_poly.type
_entity_poly.pdbx_seq_one_letter_code
_entity_poly.pdbx_strand_id
1 'polypeptide(L)'
;MRLLSRSHKEKRSSYAPETGVRYDGIYRIEKCWRKPGIQGFKVFRYLFVRCDNDPAPWTSDDHRDHPRPLPDIEELKIATDITERKGTPCWDYDSQGGIWKWSKPPPESRKQAVVDGKGTKKVRHLKQTKTIRERLLKEFSCLLCRKIMVMPLTTPCAHNFCKSCLEGAFAGQTFIRQRICEGRRTLRA
;
A
#
# COMPACT_ATOMS: atom_id res chain seq x y z
N MET A 1 -10.97 -3.27 0.52
CA MET A 1 -11.18 -2.23 1.55
C MET A 1 -10.13 -1.14 1.36
N ARG A 2 -10.21 -0.05 2.14
CA ARG A 2 -9.24 1.05 2.18
C ARG A 2 -8.92 1.37 3.63
N LEU A 3 -7.66 1.66 3.92
CA LEU A 3 -7.25 2.24 5.20
C LEU A 3 -7.59 3.74 5.17
N LEU A 4 -8.21 4.25 6.23
CA LEU A 4 -8.52 5.67 6.34
C LEU A 4 -7.70 6.31 7.45
N SER A 5 -7.08 7.44 7.13
CA SER A 5 -6.40 8.31 8.08
C SER A 5 -6.96 9.72 7.99
N ARG A 6 -7.23 10.35 9.12
CA ARG A 6 -7.69 11.75 9.18
C ARG A 6 -6.58 12.65 9.71
N SER A 7 -6.52 13.88 9.19
CA SER A 7 -5.51 14.87 9.57
C SER A 7 -6.17 16.07 10.24
N HIS A 8 -5.48 16.68 11.21
CA HIS A 8 -5.93 17.92 11.86
C HIS A 8 -6.11 19.10 10.90
N LYS A 9 -5.52 19.02 9.69
CA LYS A 9 -5.71 20.04 8.64
C LYS A 9 -7.15 20.09 8.12
N GLU A 10 -7.93 19.03 8.30
CA GLU A 10 -9.33 18.98 7.87
C GLU A 10 -10.22 19.72 8.89
N LYS A 11 -10.56 20.98 8.59
CA LYS A 11 -11.34 21.83 9.49
C LYS A 11 -12.86 21.62 9.40
N ARG A 12 -13.36 20.93 8.37
CA ARG A 12 -14.82 20.75 8.18
C ARG A 12 -15.36 19.52 8.90
N SER A 13 -14.49 18.64 9.38
CA SER A 13 -14.89 17.39 10.02
C SER A 13 -14.73 17.49 11.53
N SER A 14 -15.81 17.28 12.27
CA SER A 14 -15.78 17.12 13.73
C SER A 14 -14.97 15.89 14.18
N TYR A 15 -14.67 14.97 13.27
CA TYR A 15 -13.90 13.76 13.56
C TYR A 15 -12.41 13.90 13.32
N ALA A 16 -11.94 15.05 12.82
CA ALA A 16 -10.51 15.30 12.63
C ALA A 16 -9.79 15.35 14.00
N PRO A 17 -8.57 14.79 14.12
CA PRO A 17 -7.81 14.90 15.37
C PRO A 17 -7.36 16.34 15.61
N GLU A 18 -7.09 16.69 16.86
CA GLU A 18 -6.59 18.03 17.22
C GLU A 18 -5.20 18.30 16.65
N THR A 19 -4.34 17.28 16.60
CA THR A 19 -2.97 17.39 16.10
C THR A 19 -2.60 16.20 15.21
N GLY A 20 -1.66 16.43 14.29
CA GLY A 20 -1.05 15.37 13.47
C GLY A 20 -2.02 14.66 12.51
N VAL A 21 -1.87 13.34 12.43
CA VAL A 21 -2.65 12.41 11.60
C VAL A 21 -2.99 11.19 12.45
N ARG A 22 -4.26 10.77 12.43
CA ARG A 22 -4.77 9.61 13.17
C ARG A 22 -5.28 8.53 12.20
N TYR A 23 -4.94 7.28 12.47
CA TYR A 23 -5.52 6.13 11.79
C TYR A 23 -6.92 5.86 12.35
N ASP A 24 -7.92 5.76 11.48
CA ASP A 24 -9.34 5.67 11.86
C ASP A 24 -9.95 4.29 11.56
N GLY A 25 -9.14 3.35 11.03
CA GLY A 25 -9.56 1.99 10.73
C GLY A 25 -9.74 1.68 9.25
N ILE A 26 -10.39 0.54 9.00
CA ILE A 26 -10.69 -0.03 7.69
C ILE A 26 -12.08 0.40 7.23
N TYR A 27 -12.15 0.86 5.98
CA TYR A 27 -13.38 1.30 5.33
C TYR A 27 -13.62 0.56 4.02
N ARG A 28 -14.87 0.47 3.61
CA ARG A 28 -15.31 -0.01 2.30
C ARG A 28 -16.13 1.05 1.59
N ILE A 29 -16.12 0.99 0.26
CA ILE A 29 -16.94 1.87 -0.59
C ILE A 29 -18.23 1.13 -0.90
N GLU A 30 -19.37 1.71 -0.49
CA GLU A 30 -20.70 1.16 -0.76
C GLU A 30 -21.29 1.71 -2.06
N LYS A 31 -21.16 3.03 -2.27
CA LYS A 31 -21.67 3.72 -3.45
C LYS A 31 -20.61 4.66 -4.00
N CYS A 32 -20.58 4.82 -5.33
CA CYS A 32 -19.88 5.90 -5.99
C CYS A 32 -20.77 6.52 -7.06
N TRP A 33 -20.64 7.84 -7.26
CA TRP A 33 -21.47 8.59 -8.21
C TRP A 33 -20.76 9.86 -8.66
N ARG A 34 -21.26 10.49 -9.72
CA ARG A 34 -20.81 11.80 -10.20
C ARG A 34 -21.89 12.85 -9.96
N LYS A 35 -21.48 14.05 -9.58
CA LYS A 35 -22.37 15.23 -9.49
C LYS A 35 -21.69 16.46 -10.08
N PRO A 36 -22.44 17.50 -10.49
CA PRO A 36 -21.84 18.80 -10.76
C PRO A 36 -21.18 19.35 -9.47
N GLY A 37 -19.94 19.80 -9.60
CA GLY A 37 -19.21 20.49 -8.55
C GLY A 37 -19.59 21.97 -8.47
N ILE A 38 -19.17 22.63 -7.40
CA ILE A 38 -19.50 24.05 -7.13
C ILE A 38 -19.00 24.97 -8.27
N GLN A 39 -17.85 24.63 -8.86
CA GLN A 39 -17.24 25.36 -9.98
C GLN A 39 -17.72 24.88 -11.36
N GLY A 40 -18.81 24.09 -11.44
CA GLY A 40 -19.39 23.61 -12.71
C GLY A 40 -18.74 22.36 -13.30
N PHE A 41 -17.56 21.95 -12.85
CA PHE A 41 -16.93 20.69 -13.28
C PHE A 41 -17.56 19.47 -12.58
N LYS A 42 -17.67 18.34 -13.29
CA LYS A 42 -18.15 17.08 -12.70
C LYS A 42 -17.16 16.57 -11.65
N VAL A 43 -17.66 16.21 -10.48
CA VAL A 43 -16.89 15.63 -9.37
C VAL A 43 -17.36 14.22 -9.06
N PHE A 44 -16.41 13.34 -8.73
CA PHE A 44 -16.71 11.99 -8.23
C PHE A 44 -16.88 12.00 -6.71
N ARG A 45 -17.87 11.26 -6.24
CA ARG A 45 -18.22 11.12 -4.83
C ARG A 45 -18.25 9.63 -4.47
N TYR A 46 -17.89 9.34 -3.23
CA TYR A 46 -17.77 7.99 -2.71
C TYR A 46 -18.38 7.95 -1.31
N LEU A 47 -19.24 6.96 -1.05
CA LEU A 47 -19.76 6.66 0.27
C LEU A 47 -18.86 5.61 0.92
N PHE A 48 -18.07 6.04 1.90
CA PHE A 48 -17.27 5.16 2.73
C PHE A 48 -18.05 4.72 3.97
N VAL A 49 -18.06 3.42 4.23
CA VAL A 49 -18.64 2.83 5.45
C VAL A 49 -17.53 2.09 6.19
N ARG A 50 -17.44 2.32 7.50
CA ARG A 50 -16.45 1.68 8.36
C ARG A 50 -16.79 0.20 8.55
N CYS A 51 -15.78 -0.65 8.52
CA CYS A 51 -15.94 -2.10 8.63
C CYS A 51 -14.74 -2.73 9.35
N ASP A 52 -14.44 -2.20 10.54
CA ASP A 52 -13.29 -2.57 11.34
C ASP A 52 -13.73 -3.27 12.63
N ASN A 53 -12.94 -4.24 13.11
CA ASN A 53 -13.21 -4.86 14.40
C ASN A 53 -12.81 -3.95 15.56
N ASP A 54 -11.86 -3.06 15.35
CA ASP A 54 -11.45 -2.12 16.39
C ASP A 54 -12.49 -1.01 16.55
N PRO A 55 -12.80 -0.57 17.77
CA PRO A 55 -13.72 0.54 18.01
C PRO A 55 -13.23 1.81 17.32
N ALA A 56 -14.15 2.70 16.96
CA ALA A 56 -13.76 3.96 16.36
C ALA A 56 -13.09 4.86 17.42
N PRO A 57 -12.06 5.65 17.07
CA PRO A 57 -11.37 6.50 18.05
C PRO A 57 -12.23 7.57 18.75
N TRP A 58 -13.46 7.81 18.27
CA TRP A 58 -14.40 8.80 18.80
C TRP A 58 -15.66 8.18 19.40
N THR A 59 -15.77 6.85 19.43
CA THR A 59 -16.87 6.18 20.12
C THR A 59 -16.44 5.87 21.54
N SER A 60 -17.31 6.17 22.52
CA SER A 60 -17.15 5.76 23.91
C SER A 60 -17.39 4.26 24.12
N ASP A 61 -17.90 3.57 23.11
CA ASP A 61 -18.29 2.17 23.20
C ASP A 61 -17.07 1.24 23.27
N ASP A 62 -17.06 0.37 24.27
CA ASP A 62 -16.24 -0.85 24.34
C ASP A 62 -16.65 -1.89 23.27
N HIS A 63 -17.74 -1.63 22.55
CA HIS A 63 -18.28 -2.51 21.53
C HIS A 63 -17.64 -2.25 20.16
N ARG A 64 -17.36 -3.35 19.46
CA ARG A 64 -16.80 -3.36 18.11
C ARG A 64 -17.76 -2.71 17.11
N ASP A 65 -17.22 -2.18 16.01
CA ASP A 65 -18.03 -1.56 14.97
C ASP A 65 -18.96 -2.61 14.34
N HIS A 66 -20.20 -2.23 14.10
CA HIS A 66 -21.22 -3.09 13.48
C HIS A 66 -21.88 -2.35 12.31
N PRO A 67 -22.47 -3.08 11.34
CA PRO A 67 -23.17 -2.49 10.23
C PRO A 67 -24.29 -1.57 10.71
N ARG A 68 -24.34 -0.35 10.15
CA ARG A 68 -25.40 0.62 10.37
C ARG A 68 -26.18 0.85 9.08
N PRO A 69 -27.48 1.21 9.17
CA PRO A 69 -28.24 1.65 8.00
C PRO A 69 -27.50 2.78 7.28
N LEU A 70 -27.52 2.74 5.94
CA LEU A 70 -26.92 3.81 5.15
C LEU A 70 -27.74 5.10 5.33
N PRO A 71 -27.07 6.26 5.44
CA PRO A 71 -27.79 7.52 5.51
C PRO A 71 -28.51 7.79 4.18
N ASP A 72 -29.63 8.51 4.24
CA ASP A 72 -30.23 9.08 3.05
C ASP A 72 -29.34 10.21 2.53
N ILE A 73 -29.00 10.17 1.24
CA ILE A 73 -28.07 11.11 0.61
C ILE A 73 -28.83 11.87 -0.47
N GLU A 74 -29.28 13.08 -0.13
CA GLU A 74 -30.03 13.94 -1.06
C GLU A 74 -29.24 14.22 -2.35
N GLU A 75 -27.90 14.25 -2.27
CA GLU A 75 -27.03 14.45 -3.43
C GLU A 75 -27.20 13.37 -4.52
N LEU A 76 -27.78 12.20 -4.19
CA LEU A 76 -28.04 11.14 -5.15
C LEU A 76 -29.18 11.50 -6.12
N LYS A 77 -30.09 12.40 -5.75
CA LYS A 77 -31.22 12.81 -6.62
C LYS A 77 -30.74 13.51 -7.90
N ILE A 78 -29.62 14.23 -7.82
CA ILE A 78 -29.00 14.96 -8.95
C ILE A 78 -27.77 14.24 -9.51
N ALA A 79 -27.50 13.01 -9.05
CA ALA A 79 -26.30 12.28 -9.40
C ALA A 79 -26.42 11.57 -10.75
N THR A 80 -25.27 11.33 -11.37
CA THR A 80 -25.09 10.56 -12.61
C THR A 80 -24.09 9.44 -12.36
N ASP A 81 -24.13 8.40 -13.19
CA ASP A 81 -23.22 7.23 -13.11
C ASP A 81 -23.15 6.59 -11.71
N ILE A 82 -24.31 6.41 -11.07
CA ILE A 82 -24.37 5.77 -9.74
C ILE A 82 -23.99 4.29 -9.89
N THR A 83 -22.96 3.89 -9.17
CA THR A 83 -22.55 2.49 -9.05
C THR A 83 -22.60 2.08 -7.59
N GLU A 84 -23.35 1.02 -7.33
CA GLU A 84 -23.40 0.36 -6.04
C GLU A 84 -22.58 -0.93 -6.07
N ARG A 85 -22.02 -1.29 -4.93
CA ARG A 85 -21.31 -2.55 -4.79
C ARG A 85 -22.27 -3.72 -5.07
N LYS A 86 -21.85 -4.63 -5.96
CA LYS A 86 -22.59 -5.84 -6.29
C LYS A 86 -21.95 -7.08 -5.67
N GLY A 87 -22.80 -8.04 -5.29
CA GLY A 87 -22.41 -9.34 -4.76
C GLY A 87 -21.88 -9.30 -3.32
N THR A 88 -21.67 -10.49 -2.74
CA THR A 88 -21.22 -10.62 -1.35
C THR A 88 -19.81 -10.04 -1.19
N PRO A 89 -19.57 -9.15 -0.19
CA PRO A 89 -18.23 -8.70 0.18
C PRO A 89 -17.30 -9.88 0.47
N CYS A 90 -15.98 -9.73 0.30
CA CYS A 90 -15.01 -10.72 0.80
C CYS A 90 -14.78 -10.59 2.31
N TRP A 91 -15.04 -9.41 2.86
CA TRP A 91 -14.96 -9.08 4.28
C TRP A 91 -16.34 -8.56 4.67
N ASP A 92 -17.01 -9.29 5.53
CA ASP A 92 -18.39 -9.01 5.90
C ASP A 92 -18.60 -9.21 7.40
N TYR A 93 -19.69 -8.63 7.90
CA TYR A 93 -20.03 -8.73 9.30
C TYR A 93 -20.74 -10.04 9.59
N ASP A 94 -20.22 -10.79 10.55
CA ASP A 94 -20.85 -11.99 11.05
C ASP A 94 -21.81 -11.63 12.19
N SER A 95 -23.11 -11.69 11.93
CA SER A 95 -24.13 -11.38 12.93
C SER A 95 -24.14 -12.35 14.10
N GLN A 96 -23.68 -13.59 13.91
CA GLN A 96 -23.61 -14.60 14.97
C GLN A 96 -22.41 -14.36 15.90
N GLY A 97 -21.24 -14.05 15.32
CA GLY A 97 -20.00 -13.82 16.07
C GLY A 97 -19.77 -12.38 16.52
N GLY A 98 -20.56 -11.42 16.03
CA GLY A 98 -20.41 -10.00 16.34
C GLY A 98 -19.10 -9.39 15.83
N ILE A 99 -18.51 -9.95 14.78
CA ILE A 99 -17.20 -9.56 14.27
C ILE A 99 -17.17 -9.48 12.74
N TRP A 100 -16.34 -8.59 12.23
CA TRP A 100 -15.96 -8.55 10.84
C TRP A 100 -14.97 -9.67 10.52
N LYS A 101 -15.28 -10.48 9.50
CA LYS A 101 -14.43 -11.60 9.08
C LYS A 101 -14.43 -11.80 7.57
N TRP A 102 -13.48 -12.61 7.10
CA TRP A 102 -13.45 -13.06 5.71
C TRP A 102 -14.64 -13.98 5.44
N SER A 103 -15.60 -13.49 4.66
CA SER A 103 -16.76 -14.24 4.18
C SER A 103 -16.45 -15.02 2.91
N LYS A 104 -15.46 -14.55 2.13
CA LYS A 104 -14.88 -15.30 1.03
C LYS A 104 -13.47 -15.73 1.42
N PRO A 105 -13.07 -16.99 1.15
CA PRO A 105 -11.70 -17.39 1.39
C PRO A 105 -10.75 -16.45 0.63
N PRO A 106 -9.59 -16.09 1.22
CA PRO A 106 -8.59 -15.31 0.51
C PRO A 106 -8.25 -16.05 -0.79
N PRO A 107 -8.05 -15.32 -1.91
CA PRO A 107 -7.63 -15.96 -3.15
C PRO A 107 -6.37 -16.77 -2.89
N GLU A 108 -6.27 -17.96 -3.50
CA GLU A 108 -5.12 -18.83 -3.31
C GLU A 108 -3.84 -18.05 -3.62
N SER A 109 -3.04 -17.84 -2.57
CA SER A 109 -1.70 -17.31 -2.73
C SER A 109 -0.97 -18.24 -3.69
N ARG A 110 -0.19 -17.68 -4.63
CA ARG A 110 0.72 -18.43 -5.50
C ARG A 110 1.89 -19.01 -4.69
N LYS A 111 1.58 -19.81 -3.67
CA LYS A 111 2.53 -20.72 -3.04
C LYS A 111 2.81 -21.78 -4.11
N GLN A 112 4.08 -21.99 -4.42
CA GLN A 112 4.48 -23.20 -5.13
C GLN A 112 4.10 -24.36 -4.20
N ALA A 113 2.94 -24.96 -4.45
CA ALA A 113 2.57 -26.17 -3.77
C ALA A 113 3.62 -27.23 -4.16
N VAL A 114 4.39 -27.68 -3.17
CA VAL A 114 5.07 -28.97 -3.26
C VAL A 114 3.95 -30.00 -3.22
N VAL A 115 3.46 -30.37 -4.40
CA VAL A 115 2.43 -31.41 -4.54
C VAL A 115 3.18 -32.72 -4.70
N ASP A 116 3.15 -33.53 -3.64
CA ASP A 116 3.43 -34.96 -3.71
C ASP A 116 2.43 -35.65 -4.65
N GLY A 117 2.89 -36.66 -5.36
CA GLY A 117 2.47 -37.00 -6.72
C GLY A 117 1.00 -37.40 -6.92
N LYS A 118 0.43 -36.99 -8.07
CA LYS A 118 0.13 -37.86 -9.22
C LYS A 118 -0.57 -37.10 -10.35
N GLY A 119 0.02 -37.18 -11.54
CA GLY A 119 -0.69 -37.21 -12.82
C GLY A 119 -1.30 -35.92 -13.36
N THR A 120 -0.57 -35.19 -14.20
CA THR A 120 -1.05 -34.71 -15.53
C THR A 120 0.10 -34.02 -16.26
N LYS A 121 0.30 -34.39 -17.53
CA LYS A 121 1.40 -33.91 -18.40
C LYS A 121 1.19 -32.42 -18.73
N LYS A 122 1.80 -31.53 -17.94
CA LYS A 122 1.96 -30.11 -18.32
C LYS A 122 3.35 -29.91 -18.90
N VAL A 123 3.41 -29.35 -20.11
CA VAL A 123 4.63 -28.91 -20.79
C VAL A 123 5.42 -28.04 -19.81
N ARG A 124 6.49 -28.63 -19.24
CA ARG A 124 7.38 -27.96 -18.31
C ARG A 124 8.23 -27.01 -19.13
N HIS A 125 7.89 -25.72 -19.16
CA HIS A 125 8.94 -24.72 -19.35
C HIS A 125 9.93 -24.93 -18.21
N LEU A 126 11.09 -25.53 -18.53
CA LEU A 126 12.19 -25.72 -17.61
C LEU A 126 12.74 -24.32 -17.29
N LYS A 127 12.07 -23.61 -16.38
CA LYS A 127 12.60 -22.39 -15.80
C LYS A 127 13.79 -22.82 -14.97
N GLN A 128 14.98 -22.68 -15.53
CA GLN A 128 16.24 -22.84 -14.82
C GLN A 128 16.11 -22.09 -13.48
N THR A 129 16.12 -22.87 -12.41
CA THR A 129 16.14 -22.35 -11.05
C THR A 129 17.48 -21.65 -10.88
N LYS A 130 17.48 -20.32 -11.01
CA LYS A 130 18.68 -19.53 -10.78
C LYS A 130 19.29 -19.90 -9.45
N THR A 131 20.59 -20.22 -9.45
CA THR A 131 21.34 -20.50 -8.23
C THR A 131 21.23 -19.31 -7.27
N ILE A 132 21.39 -19.55 -5.97
CA ILE A 132 21.41 -18.46 -4.97
C ILE A 132 22.42 -17.38 -5.38
N ARG A 133 23.58 -17.81 -5.90
CA ARG A 133 24.62 -16.93 -6.43
C ARG A 133 24.13 -16.03 -7.56
N GLU A 134 23.38 -16.56 -8.54
CA GLU A 134 22.83 -15.75 -9.63
C GLU A 134 21.79 -14.72 -9.16
N ARG A 135 20.99 -15.06 -8.14
CA ARG A 135 20.04 -14.12 -7.54
C ARG A 135 20.77 -12.99 -6.84
N LEU A 136 21.81 -13.32 -6.05
CA LEU A 136 22.62 -12.33 -5.36
C LEU A 136 23.39 -11.43 -6.32
N LEU A 137 23.95 -11.97 -7.40
CA LEU A 137 24.62 -11.16 -8.42
C LEU A 137 23.66 -10.23 -9.17
N LYS A 138 22.40 -10.64 -9.36
CA LYS A 138 21.39 -9.80 -10.01
C LYS A 138 21.01 -8.59 -9.15
N GLU A 139 20.88 -8.78 -7.84
CA GLU A 139 20.33 -7.75 -6.95
C GLU A 139 21.41 -6.96 -6.18
N PHE A 140 22.57 -7.55 -5.94
CA PHE A 140 23.60 -7.00 -5.06
C PHE A 140 24.99 -6.92 -5.72
N SER A 141 25.06 -6.85 -7.05
CA SER A 141 26.34 -6.63 -7.73
C SER A 141 26.80 -5.18 -7.64
N CYS A 142 28.08 -4.99 -7.36
CA CYS A 142 28.75 -3.71 -7.49
C CYS A 142 28.93 -3.37 -8.97
N LEU A 143 28.57 -2.16 -9.40
CA LEU A 143 28.72 -1.75 -10.81
C LEU A 143 30.18 -1.59 -11.25
N LEU A 144 31.11 -1.45 -10.30
CA LEU A 144 32.55 -1.33 -10.58
C LEU A 144 33.22 -2.70 -10.73
N CYS A 145 33.09 -3.58 -9.73
CA CYS A 145 33.78 -4.87 -9.74
C CYS A 145 32.93 -6.05 -10.24
N ARG A 146 31.62 -5.85 -10.47
CA ARG A 146 30.64 -6.86 -10.92
C ARG A 146 30.51 -8.10 -10.01
N LYS A 147 31.07 -8.03 -8.80
CA LYS A 147 30.94 -9.05 -7.74
C LYS A 147 29.87 -8.61 -6.74
N ILE A 148 29.45 -9.54 -5.87
CA ILE A 148 28.59 -9.22 -4.73
C ILE A 148 29.27 -8.14 -3.89
N MET A 149 28.52 -7.10 -3.53
CA MET A 149 29.05 -5.96 -2.79
C MET A 149 29.58 -6.37 -1.41
N VAL A 150 30.78 -5.90 -1.08
CA VAL A 150 31.39 -6.03 0.25
C VAL A 150 31.52 -4.63 0.82
N MET A 151 30.97 -4.40 2.02
CA MET A 151 30.80 -3.06 2.63
C MET A 151 30.13 -2.07 1.65
N PRO A 152 28.84 -2.24 1.33
CA PRO A 152 28.15 -1.41 0.35
C PRO A 152 28.01 0.04 0.84
N LEU A 153 28.35 1.00 -0.02
CA LEU A 153 28.08 2.43 0.18
C LEU A 153 26.99 2.89 -0.79
N THR A 154 25.96 3.56 -0.26
CA THR A 154 24.89 4.15 -1.07
C THR A 154 25.21 5.59 -1.42
N THR A 155 25.43 5.86 -2.70
CA THR A 155 25.63 7.22 -3.25
C THR A 155 24.32 8.03 -3.24
N PRO A 156 24.36 9.39 -3.30
CA PRO A 156 23.15 10.22 -3.32
C PRO A 156 22.26 10.00 -4.55
N CYS A 157 22.83 9.46 -5.64
CA CYS A 157 22.09 8.99 -6.82
C CYS A 157 21.47 7.60 -6.64
N ALA A 158 21.46 7.06 -5.42
CA ALA A 158 20.88 5.78 -5.01
C ALA A 158 21.51 4.52 -5.65
N HIS A 159 22.78 4.60 -6.08
CA HIS A 159 23.56 3.45 -6.50
C HIS A 159 24.43 2.93 -5.36
N ASN A 160 24.63 1.60 -5.31
CA ASN A 160 25.43 0.94 -4.29
C ASN A 160 26.73 0.38 -4.90
N PHE A 161 27.84 0.57 -4.20
CA PHE A 161 29.18 0.11 -4.61
C PHE A 161 29.91 -0.49 -3.41
N CYS A 162 30.89 -1.36 -3.63
CA CYS A 162 31.82 -1.71 -2.54
C CYS A 162 32.58 -0.45 -2.11
N LYS A 163 32.78 -0.26 -0.80
CA LYS A 163 33.59 0.83 -0.25
C LYS A 163 34.95 0.96 -0.95
N SER A 164 35.70 -0.14 -1.02
CA SER A 164 37.01 -0.18 -1.67
C SER A 164 36.98 0.13 -3.17
N CYS A 165 35.92 -0.26 -3.87
CA CYS A 165 35.77 0.05 -5.29
C CYS A 165 35.49 1.54 -5.49
N LEU A 166 34.63 2.13 -4.67
CA LEU A 166 34.31 3.55 -4.74
C LEU A 166 35.52 4.39 -4.35
N GLU A 167 36.17 4.11 -3.22
CA GLU A 167 37.38 4.82 -2.79
C GLU A 167 38.53 4.68 -3.80
N GLY A 168 38.72 3.50 -4.37
CA GLY A 168 39.75 3.26 -5.40
C GLY A 168 39.48 3.99 -6.72
N ALA A 169 38.22 4.05 -7.17
CA ALA A 169 37.86 4.75 -8.41
C ALA A 169 38.09 6.27 -8.34
N PHE A 170 38.02 6.85 -7.14
CA PHE A 170 38.23 8.27 -6.88
C PHE A 170 39.57 8.55 -6.16
N ALA A 171 40.45 7.56 -6.03
CA ALA A 171 41.75 7.75 -5.41
C ALA A 171 42.56 8.80 -6.19
N GLY A 172 43.01 9.85 -5.50
CA GLY A 172 43.75 10.97 -6.11
C GLY A 172 42.88 12.01 -6.80
N GLN A 173 41.55 11.87 -6.83
CA GLN A 173 40.64 12.90 -7.34
C GLN A 173 40.21 13.83 -6.19
N THR A 174 40.70 15.07 -6.19
CA THR A 174 40.36 16.09 -5.18
C THR A 174 39.28 17.08 -5.64
N PHE A 175 38.74 16.92 -6.85
CA PHE A 175 37.80 17.90 -7.40
C PHE A 175 36.36 17.66 -6.93
N ILE A 176 35.95 18.37 -5.87
CA ILE A 176 34.56 18.47 -5.46
C ILE A 176 33.89 19.57 -6.31
N ARG A 177 33.24 19.18 -7.41
CA ARG A 177 32.31 20.09 -8.09
C ARG A 177 31.03 20.14 -7.27
N GLN A 178 30.92 21.10 -6.35
CA GLN A 178 29.73 21.33 -5.55
C GLN A 178 28.56 21.66 -6.50
N ARG A 179 27.70 20.68 -6.78
CA ARG A 179 26.39 20.95 -7.36
C ARG A 179 25.49 21.32 -6.19
N ILE A 180 25.25 22.62 -6.02
CA ILE A 180 24.30 23.13 -5.02
C ILE A 180 22.93 22.61 -5.44
N CYS A 181 22.47 21.56 -4.78
CA CYS A 181 21.10 21.09 -4.84
C CYS A 181 20.59 21.14 -3.40
N GLU A 182 19.82 22.16 -3.08
CA GLU A 182 19.19 22.31 -1.77
C GLU A 182 18.34 21.06 -1.47
N GLY A 183 18.81 20.22 -0.55
CA GLY A 183 17.96 19.24 0.14
C GLY A 183 18.16 17.73 -0.09
N ARG A 184 19.38 17.16 -0.24
CA ARG A 184 19.53 15.68 -0.15
C ARG A 184 20.72 15.11 0.65
N ARG A 185 20.32 14.25 1.60
CA ARG A 185 20.86 12.97 2.09
C ARG A 185 22.38 12.75 1.95
N THR A 186 23.03 12.75 3.11
CA THR A 186 24.39 12.23 3.32
C THR A 186 24.50 10.77 2.91
N LEU A 187 25.71 10.35 2.52
CA LEU A 187 26.05 8.95 2.31
C LEU A 187 25.68 8.16 3.57
N ARG A 188 24.85 7.13 3.43
CA ARG A 188 24.61 6.18 4.52
C ARG A 188 25.75 5.16 4.47
N ALA A 189 26.48 5.07 5.57
CA ALA A 189 27.48 4.04 5.81
C ALA A 189 26.82 2.72 6.22
#